data_AF-A0A2P5VZ32-F1
#
_entry.id   AF-A0A2P5VZ32-F1
#
_cell.length_a   1.000
_cell.length_b   1.000
_cell.length_c   1.000
_cell.angle_alpha   90.00
_cell.angle_beta   90.00
_cell.angle_gamma   90.00
#
_symmetry.space_group_name_H-M   'P 1'
#
loop_
_entity.id
_entity.type
_entity.pdbx_description
1 polymer ?
#
loop_
_entity_poly.entity_id
_entity_poly.type
_entity_poly.pdbx_seq_one_letter_code
_entity_poly.pdbx_strand_id
1 'polypeptide(L)'
;MGIFPDEVILQILARLPVKPLFKTKTVCKLWYRLVSDKYFIKLYNEVSAKNPMVLIETSGSPESRSSLVCVDNLRGVSEVSLDFLKDRVKVRASCNGLLCCSSIPDKGVYYVCNPMTRDFKLLPRCRERPVTRFYPDGEATLVGLACDVSKNKFNVVLAGYHRTFGHRPDGTFICLIFDSDSNKWKKFVSHRDDHFTHMNKNQVVFVNGALHWLTGSCSYILALDLDYDVWRKISLPDEVSYGTGNRVYLLDSDGCLSLIQISDAWMNIWVMKDYEKEVWYMVDRVSLRCIRGLVPGIFPIAQTGECIFLATHKQILVYHQKSRVWKEMYSVKNSASLPLWFSAYAFRSTIFPSD
;
A
#
# COMPACT_ATOMS: atom_id res chain seq x y z
N MET A 1 -18.92 -12.14 -40.44
CA MET A 1 -18.09 -11.46 -39.42
C MET A 1 -17.71 -12.50 -38.37
N GLY A 2 -16.43 -12.62 -38.03
CA GLY A 2 -16.01 -13.55 -36.98
C GLY A 2 -16.51 -13.07 -35.61
N ILE A 3 -17.32 -13.88 -34.94
CA ILE A 3 -17.72 -13.65 -33.56
C ILE A 3 -16.68 -14.38 -32.71
N PHE A 4 -15.88 -13.63 -31.93
CA PHE A 4 -15.02 -14.24 -30.92
C PHE A 4 -15.91 -14.81 -29.80
N PRO A 5 -15.60 -16.00 -29.25
CA PRO A 5 -16.26 -16.50 -28.05
C PRO A 5 -16.16 -15.50 -26.89
N ASP A 6 -17.20 -15.46 -26.04
CA ASP A 6 -17.27 -14.52 -24.91
C ASP A 6 -16.06 -14.67 -23.98
N GLU A 7 -15.55 -15.89 -23.80
CA GLU A 7 -14.35 -16.16 -22.98
C GLU A 7 -13.11 -15.44 -23.53
N VAL A 8 -12.95 -15.40 -24.85
CA VAL A 8 -11.83 -14.71 -25.49
C VAL A 8 -11.97 -13.20 -25.31
N ILE A 9 -13.19 -12.67 -25.44
CA ILE A 9 -13.48 -11.25 -25.22
C ILE A 9 -13.16 -10.87 -23.77
N LEU A 10 -13.61 -11.66 -22.79
CA LEU A 10 -13.32 -11.45 -21.37
C LEU A 10 -11.81 -11.41 -21.11
N GLN A 11 -11.05 -12.33 -21.68
CA GLN A 11 -9.59 -12.39 -21.54
C GLN A 11 -8.87 -11.18 -22.18
N ILE A 12 -9.39 -10.65 -23.29
CA ILE A 12 -8.87 -9.43 -23.91
C ILE A 12 -9.17 -8.22 -23.02
N LEU A 13 -10.44 -8.06 -22.61
CA LEU A 13 -10.89 -6.95 -21.76
C LEU A 13 -10.19 -6.95 -20.40
N ALA A 14 -9.91 -8.13 -19.83
CA ALA A 14 -9.20 -8.28 -18.56
C ALA A 14 -7.77 -7.71 -18.58
N ARG A 15 -7.16 -7.62 -19.76
CA ARG A 15 -5.81 -7.09 -19.98
C ARG A 15 -5.79 -5.62 -20.36
N LEU A 16 -6.94 -4.94 -20.43
CA LEU A 16 -7.00 -3.51 -20.72
C LEU A 16 -6.77 -2.66 -19.46
N PRO A 17 -6.27 -1.42 -19.60
CA PRO A 17 -6.28 -0.48 -18.49
C PRO A 17 -7.72 -0.10 -18.11
N VAL A 18 -7.95 0.25 -16.84
CA VAL A 18 -9.30 0.57 -16.33
C VAL A 18 -9.99 1.63 -17.17
N LYS A 19 -9.30 2.72 -17.52
CA LYS A 19 -9.92 3.82 -18.29
C LYS A 19 -10.47 3.35 -19.66
N PRO A 20 -9.68 2.72 -20.56
CA PRO A 20 -10.21 2.10 -21.78
C PRO A 20 -11.30 1.07 -21.51
N LEU A 21 -11.14 0.22 -20.49
CA LEU A 21 -12.10 -0.81 -20.14
C LEU A 21 -13.49 -0.23 -19.83
N PHE A 22 -13.56 0.86 -19.07
CA PHE A 22 -14.84 1.51 -18.79
C PHE A 22 -15.45 2.19 -20.03
N LYS A 23 -14.62 2.69 -20.95
CA LYS A 23 -15.11 3.19 -22.25
C LYS A 23 -15.71 2.07 -23.10
N THR A 24 -15.24 0.83 -22.97
CA THR A 24 -15.80 -0.26 -23.77
C THR A 24 -17.24 -0.62 -23.41
N LYS A 25 -17.71 -0.23 -22.21
CA LYS A 25 -19.12 -0.34 -21.80
C LYS A 25 -20.08 0.44 -22.71
N THR A 26 -19.60 1.43 -23.46
CA THR A 26 -20.45 2.23 -24.36
C THR A 26 -20.52 1.68 -25.78
N VAL A 27 -19.76 0.63 -26.10
CA VAL A 27 -19.69 0.06 -27.46
C VAL A 27 -20.95 -0.74 -27.80
N CYS A 28 -21.37 -1.66 -26.93
CA CYS A 28 -22.59 -2.44 -27.12
C CYS A 28 -23.13 -3.03 -25.79
N LYS A 29 -24.40 -3.48 -25.81
CA LYS A 29 -25.08 -4.08 -24.65
C LYS A 29 -24.42 -5.37 -24.13
N LEU A 30 -23.74 -6.12 -24.99
CA LEU A 30 -23.03 -7.33 -24.59
C LEU A 30 -21.80 -6.96 -23.74
N TRP A 31 -20.98 -6.03 -24.22
CA TRP A 31 -19.76 -5.61 -23.53
C TRP A 31 -20.07 -4.89 -22.21
N TYR A 32 -21.13 -4.07 -22.18
CA TYR A 32 -21.63 -3.51 -20.93
C TYR A 32 -21.92 -4.59 -19.88
N ARG A 33 -22.63 -5.65 -20.29
CA ARG A 33 -22.98 -6.79 -19.43
C ARG A 33 -21.73 -7.54 -18.97
N LEU A 34 -20.84 -7.91 -19.89
CA LEU A 34 -19.60 -8.62 -19.58
C LEU A 34 -18.71 -7.85 -18.59
N VAL A 35 -18.46 -6.56 -18.82
CA VAL A 35 -17.56 -5.76 -17.97
C VAL A 35 -18.18 -5.45 -16.59
N SER A 36 -19.50 -5.51 -16.47
CA SER A 36 -20.20 -5.26 -15.20
C SER A 36 -20.46 -6.56 -14.41
N ASP A 37 -20.11 -7.71 -14.98
CA ASP A 37 -20.31 -9.00 -14.35
C ASP A 37 -19.29 -9.28 -13.23
N LYS A 38 -19.74 -9.92 -12.14
CA LYS A 38 -18.89 -10.23 -10.97
C LYS A 38 -17.73 -11.16 -11.31
N TYR A 39 -17.94 -12.13 -12.20
CA TYR A 39 -16.89 -13.02 -12.67
C TYR A 39 -15.81 -12.25 -13.43
N PHE A 40 -16.22 -11.33 -14.32
CA PHE A 40 -15.26 -10.49 -15.03
C PHE A 40 -14.46 -9.60 -14.08
N ILE A 41 -15.09 -8.97 -13.09
CA ILE A 41 -14.40 -8.13 -12.10
C ILE A 41 -13.37 -8.95 -11.32
N LYS A 42 -13.74 -10.17 -10.90
CA LYS A 42 -12.81 -11.11 -10.26
C LYS A 42 -11.62 -11.44 -11.16
N LEU A 43 -11.89 -11.84 -12.42
CA LEU A 43 -10.86 -12.14 -13.41
C LEU A 43 -9.93 -10.95 -13.68
N TYR A 44 -10.49 -9.74 -13.81
CA TYR A 44 -9.74 -8.50 -13.98
C TYR A 44 -8.77 -8.27 -12.82
N ASN A 45 -9.27 -8.41 -11.59
CA ASN A 45 -8.50 -8.20 -10.37
C ASN A 45 -7.38 -9.25 -10.21
N GLU A 46 -7.66 -10.52 -10.56
CA GLU A 46 -6.65 -11.60 -10.57
C GLU A 46 -5.54 -11.34 -11.60
N VAL A 47 -5.89 -10.87 -12.80
CA VAL A 47 -4.92 -10.50 -13.83
C VAL A 47 -4.10 -9.28 -13.36
N SER A 48 -4.74 -8.28 -12.76
CA SER A 48 -4.02 -7.11 -12.25
C SER A 48 -3.12 -7.43 -11.06
N ALA A 49 -3.44 -8.42 -10.22
CA ALA A 49 -2.62 -8.75 -9.06
C ALA A 49 -1.19 -9.14 -9.45
N LYS A 50 -1.01 -9.67 -10.66
CA LYS A 50 0.29 -10.06 -11.24
C LYS A 50 1.11 -8.87 -11.75
N ASN A 51 0.50 -7.70 -11.94
CA ASN A 51 1.18 -6.49 -12.40
C ASN A 51 1.26 -5.46 -11.26
N PRO A 52 2.39 -5.39 -10.53
CA PRO A 52 2.55 -4.39 -9.49
C PRO A 52 2.69 -3.01 -10.13
N MET A 53 2.05 -2.02 -9.50
CA MET A 53 2.19 -0.61 -9.84
C MET A 53 2.61 0.18 -8.61
N VAL A 54 3.10 1.39 -8.84
CA VAL A 54 3.43 2.34 -7.78
C VAL A 54 2.70 3.65 -8.05
N LEU A 55 2.02 4.18 -7.04
CA LEU A 55 1.54 5.55 -7.04
C LEU A 55 2.52 6.45 -6.30
N ILE A 56 2.79 7.61 -6.87
CA ILE A 56 3.72 8.60 -6.32
C ILE A 56 2.98 9.90 -6.18
N GLU A 57 2.90 10.42 -4.96
CA GLU A 57 2.45 11.78 -4.72
C GLU A 57 3.59 12.75 -5.07
N THR A 58 3.41 13.44 -6.19
CA THR A 58 4.29 14.52 -6.61
C THR A 58 3.78 15.80 -5.99
N SER A 59 4.56 16.40 -5.09
CA SER A 59 4.17 17.66 -4.46
C SER A 59 4.14 18.78 -5.51
N GLY A 60 2.94 19.28 -5.81
CA GLY A 60 2.76 20.62 -6.36
C GLY A 60 3.01 21.70 -5.30
N SER A 61 2.85 22.97 -5.65
CA SER A 61 2.89 24.08 -4.68
C SER A 61 1.89 23.84 -3.52
N PRO A 62 2.08 24.46 -2.34
CA PRO A 62 1.15 24.33 -1.19
C PRO A 62 -0.32 24.65 -1.51
N GLU A 63 -0.55 25.36 -2.61
CA GLU A 63 -1.84 25.82 -3.12
C GLU A 63 -2.44 24.85 -4.16
N SER A 64 -1.63 23.93 -4.71
CA SER A 64 -2.06 22.96 -5.72
C SER A 64 -2.76 21.76 -5.09
N ARG A 65 -3.72 21.16 -5.82
CA ARG A 65 -4.22 19.81 -5.52
C ARG A 65 -3.08 18.80 -5.73
N SER A 66 -3.03 17.74 -4.90
CA SER A 66 -2.04 16.67 -5.06
C SER A 66 -2.19 16.01 -6.43
N SER A 67 -1.12 16.04 -7.22
CA SER A 67 -1.01 15.23 -8.44
C SER A 67 -0.34 13.90 -8.10
N LEU A 68 -0.92 12.82 -8.61
CA LEU A 68 -0.38 11.48 -8.45
C LEU A 68 0.18 11.01 -9.79
N VAL A 69 1.31 10.33 -9.73
CA VAL A 69 1.90 9.63 -10.88
C VAL A 69 1.79 8.13 -10.62
N CYS A 70 1.15 7.42 -11.54
CA CYS A 70 1.11 5.96 -11.54
C CYS A 70 2.20 5.42 -12.47
N VAL A 71 3.09 4.59 -11.91
CA VAL A 71 4.13 3.88 -12.63
C VAL A 71 3.68 2.42 -12.78
N ASP A 72 3.39 2.03 -14.01
CA ASP A 72 2.99 0.68 -14.42
C ASP A 72 4.18 -0.01 -15.10
N ASN A 73 4.54 -1.20 -14.62
CA ASN A 73 5.64 -2.00 -15.17
C ASN A 73 5.49 -2.27 -16.68
N LEU A 74 4.26 -2.53 -17.13
CA LEU A 74 3.93 -2.94 -18.49
C LEU A 74 3.55 -1.75 -19.37
N ARG A 75 2.94 -0.72 -18.79
CA ARG A 75 2.30 0.37 -19.55
C ARG A 75 2.98 1.74 -19.40
N GLY A 76 4.03 1.82 -18.60
CA GLY A 76 4.78 3.04 -18.37
C GLY A 76 4.10 3.97 -17.36
N VAL A 77 4.24 5.27 -17.57
CA VAL A 77 3.89 6.28 -16.57
C VAL A 77 2.63 7.02 -17.00
N SER A 78 1.70 7.23 -16.07
CA SER A 78 0.46 7.97 -16.31
C SER A 78 0.09 8.86 -15.14
N GLU A 79 -0.64 9.95 -15.42
CA GLU A 79 -1.13 10.86 -14.38
C GLU A 79 -2.48 10.38 -13.82
N VAL A 80 -2.59 10.52 -12.50
CA VAL A 80 -3.77 10.19 -11.71
C VAL A 80 -4.15 11.42 -10.88
N SER A 81 -5.44 11.76 -10.88
CA SER A 81 -5.98 12.90 -10.15
C SER A 81 -6.98 12.43 -9.10
N LEU A 82 -6.95 13.06 -7.93
CA LEU A 82 -7.93 12.88 -6.85
C LEU A 82 -8.98 14.01 -6.81
N ASP A 83 -9.12 14.79 -7.89
CA ASP A 83 -10.07 15.91 -7.98
C ASP A 83 -11.53 15.56 -7.70
N PHE A 84 -11.92 14.31 -7.93
CA PHE A 84 -13.27 13.80 -7.70
C PHE A 84 -13.67 13.79 -6.23
N LEU A 85 -12.69 13.80 -5.31
CA LEU A 85 -12.94 13.95 -3.87
C LEU A 85 -13.42 15.36 -3.50
N LYS A 86 -13.17 16.35 -4.36
CA LYS A 86 -13.46 17.78 -4.11
C LYS A 86 -12.87 18.32 -2.79
N ASP A 87 -11.79 17.70 -2.31
CA ASP A 87 -11.05 18.09 -1.11
C ASP A 87 -9.54 18.03 -1.39
N ARG A 88 -8.75 18.80 -0.63
CA ARG A 88 -7.31 18.67 -0.60
C ARG A 88 -6.95 17.58 0.41
N VAL A 89 -6.47 16.46 -0.11
CA VAL A 89 -6.20 15.27 0.70
C VAL A 89 -4.74 14.87 0.62
N LYS A 90 -4.27 14.17 1.65
CA LYS A 90 -2.98 13.48 1.68
C LYS A 90 -3.22 11.97 1.72
N VAL A 91 -2.51 11.22 0.89
CA VAL A 91 -2.57 9.74 0.93
C VAL A 91 -1.92 9.25 2.23
N ARG A 92 -2.56 8.29 2.89
CA ARG A 92 -2.11 7.74 4.18
C ARG A 92 -1.83 6.24 4.13
N ALA A 93 -2.59 5.50 3.32
CA ALA A 93 -2.40 4.07 3.10
C ALA A 93 -2.94 3.66 1.72
N SER A 94 -2.47 2.52 1.22
CA SER A 94 -2.93 1.90 -0.02
C SER A 94 -3.05 0.39 0.17
N CYS A 95 -4.05 -0.22 -0.46
CA CYS A 95 -4.24 -1.67 -0.45
C CYS A 95 -5.09 -2.08 -1.66
N ASN A 96 -4.61 -3.01 -2.49
CA ASN A 96 -5.36 -3.59 -3.61
C ASN A 96 -6.12 -2.54 -4.47
N GLY A 97 -5.47 -1.44 -4.84
CA GLY A 97 -6.07 -0.41 -5.70
C GLY A 97 -6.96 0.61 -4.98
N LEU A 98 -7.22 0.43 -3.68
CA LEU A 98 -7.86 1.45 -2.84
C LEU A 98 -6.82 2.31 -2.14
N LEU A 99 -7.16 3.59 -1.95
CA LEU A 99 -6.40 4.56 -1.18
C LEU A 99 -7.20 5.00 0.04
N CYS A 100 -6.53 5.11 1.19
CA CYS A 100 -7.04 5.85 2.33
C CYS A 100 -6.38 7.23 2.37
N CYS A 101 -7.19 8.27 2.33
CA CYS A 101 -6.75 9.65 2.27
C CYS A 101 -7.29 10.44 3.47
N SER A 102 -6.46 11.30 4.07
CA SER A 102 -6.89 12.23 5.12
C SER A 102 -7.08 13.62 4.53
N SER A 103 -8.13 14.32 4.95
CA SER A 103 -8.31 15.74 4.63
C SER A 103 -7.17 16.58 5.22
N ILE A 104 -6.61 17.49 4.42
CA ILE A 104 -5.66 18.50 4.86
C ILE A 104 -6.36 19.63 5.62
N PRO A 105 -7.47 20.23 5.14
CA PRO A 105 -8.17 21.27 5.88
C PRO A 105 -8.91 20.74 7.13
N ASP A 106 -9.52 19.55 7.04
CA ASP A 106 -10.39 19.03 8.10
C ASP A 106 -9.77 17.84 8.86
N LYS A 107 -9.10 18.12 9.98
CA LYS A 107 -8.51 17.08 10.84
C LYS A 107 -9.55 16.05 11.31
N GLY A 108 -9.29 14.77 11.05
CA GLY A 108 -10.17 13.66 11.44
C GLY A 108 -11.18 13.24 10.36
N VAL A 109 -11.15 13.89 9.20
CA VAL A 109 -11.89 13.47 8.01
C VAL A 109 -11.01 12.55 7.17
N TYR A 110 -11.57 11.39 6.82
CA TYR A 110 -10.92 10.37 6.02
C TYR A 110 -11.82 9.94 4.87
N TYR A 111 -11.19 9.61 3.75
CA TYR A 111 -11.80 9.07 2.55
C TYR A 111 -11.16 7.72 2.24
N VAL A 112 -11.96 6.78 1.75
CA VAL A 112 -11.45 5.64 0.99
C VAL A 112 -11.88 5.81 -0.45
N CYS A 113 -10.94 5.74 -1.39
CA CYS A 113 -11.24 5.95 -2.80
C CYS A 113 -10.52 4.98 -3.72
N ASN A 114 -11.14 4.73 -4.87
CA ASN A 114 -10.51 4.07 -5.99
C ASN A 114 -10.22 5.13 -7.07
N PRO A 115 -8.96 5.56 -7.25
CA PRO A 115 -8.64 6.60 -8.23
C PRO A 115 -8.85 6.15 -9.68
N MET A 116 -8.92 4.84 -9.94
CA MET A 116 -9.12 4.29 -11.28
C MET A 116 -10.58 4.29 -11.71
N THR A 117 -11.51 4.07 -10.77
CA THR A 117 -12.96 4.18 -11.02
C THR A 117 -13.52 5.56 -10.69
N ARG A 118 -12.77 6.37 -9.92
CA ARG A 118 -13.17 7.69 -9.39
C ARG A 118 -14.31 7.62 -8.38
N ASP A 119 -14.52 6.46 -7.78
CA ASP A 119 -15.47 6.28 -6.68
C ASP A 119 -14.79 6.53 -5.33
N PHE A 120 -15.56 7.00 -4.36
CA PHE A 120 -15.08 7.20 -3.00
C PHE A 120 -16.19 7.06 -1.95
N LYS A 121 -15.75 6.77 -0.73
CA LYS A 121 -16.56 6.78 0.47
C LYS A 121 -15.95 7.74 1.49
N LEU A 122 -16.75 8.70 1.95
CA LEU A 122 -16.43 9.53 3.11
C LEU A 122 -16.69 8.71 4.38
N LEU A 123 -15.68 8.58 5.24
CA LEU A 123 -15.82 7.85 6.49
C LEU A 123 -16.51 8.72 7.56
N PRO A 124 -17.28 8.12 8.49
CA PRO A 124 -17.82 8.83 9.63
C PRO A 124 -16.69 9.55 10.40
N ARG A 125 -16.90 10.81 10.78
CA ARG A 125 -15.88 11.59 11.49
C ARG A 125 -15.59 10.95 12.85
N CYS A 126 -14.30 10.73 13.13
CA CYS A 126 -13.86 10.37 14.47
C CYS A 126 -13.36 11.60 15.22
N ARG A 127 -13.83 11.80 16.46
CA ARG A 127 -13.38 12.90 17.33
C ARG A 127 -12.09 12.55 18.07
N GLU A 128 -11.81 11.26 18.23
CA GLU A 128 -10.59 10.79 18.86
C GLU A 128 -9.41 10.88 17.90
N ARG A 129 -8.24 11.25 18.43
CA ARG A 129 -7.03 11.49 17.66
C ARG A 129 -5.90 10.68 18.25
N PRO A 130 -5.82 9.37 17.92
CA PRO A 130 -4.67 8.58 18.29
C PRO A 130 -3.44 9.11 17.54
N VAL A 131 -2.35 9.36 18.26
CA VAL A 131 -1.11 9.89 17.69
C VAL A 131 0.10 9.07 18.11
N THR A 132 1.02 8.83 17.19
CA THR A 132 2.34 8.28 17.50
C THR A 132 3.38 9.40 17.38
N ARG A 133 4.48 9.30 18.15
CA ARG A 133 5.63 10.18 17.96
C ARG A 133 6.45 9.67 16.78
N PHE A 134 6.68 10.55 15.81
CA PHE A 134 7.57 10.28 14.70
C PHE A 134 8.74 11.28 14.77
N TYR A 135 9.97 10.78 14.89
CA TYR A 135 11.18 11.59 14.75
C TYR A 135 11.72 11.43 13.31
N PRO A 136 12.04 12.51 12.56
CA PRO A 136 12.07 13.92 12.97
C PRO A 136 10.80 14.76 12.66
N ASP A 137 9.73 14.20 12.08
CA ASP A 137 8.62 14.98 11.47
C ASP A 137 7.35 15.21 12.33
N GLY A 138 7.38 14.96 13.65
CA GLY A 138 6.29 15.34 14.56
C GLY A 138 5.28 14.22 14.88
N GLU A 139 4.06 14.56 15.26
CA GLU A 139 3.02 13.58 15.64
C GLU A 139 2.17 13.19 14.43
N ALA A 140 1.93 11.89 14.23
CA ALA A 140 1.06 11.40 13.16
C ALA A 140 0.18 10.25 13.65
N THR A 141 -1.05 10.16 13.12
CA THR A 141 -1.88 8.95 13.30
C THR A 141 -1.36 7.86 12.37
N LEU A 142 -1.20 6.66 12.93
CA LEU A 142 -0.92 5.46 12.15
C LEU A 142 -2.19 5.08 11.39
N VAL A 143 -2.06 4.87 10.08
CA VAL A 143 -3.19 4.52 9.21
C VAL A 143 -2.88 3.23 8.49
N GLY A 144 -3.75 2.23 8.66
CA GLY A 144 -3.74 0.99 7.90
C GLY A 144 -4.99 0.88 7.03
N LEU A 145 -4.85 0.24 5.87
CA LEU A 145 -5.96 -0.08 4.99
C LEU A 145 -5.91 -1.58 4.70
N ALA A 146 -6.98 -2.29 5.02
CA ALA A 146 -7.19 -3.67 4.64
C ALA A 146 -8.30 -3.73 3.58
N CYS A 147 -8.08 -4.52 2.53
CA CYS A 147 -9.01 -4.63 1.42
C CYS A 147 -9.13 -6.10 1.00
N ASP A 148 -10.29 -6.68 1.27
CA ASP A 148 -10.72 -7.97 0.76
C ASP A 148 -11.56 -7.75 -0.50
N VAL A 149 -10.87 -7.84 -1.64
CA VAL A 149 -11.46 -7.67 -2.97
C VAL A 149 -12.53 -8.72 -3.26
N SER A 150 -12.42 -9.92 -2.68
CA SER A 150 -13.37 -11.02 -2.92
C SER A 150 -14.72 -10.79 -2.23
N LYS A 151 -14.68 -10.17 -1.05
CA LYS A 151 -15.87 -9.81 -0.25
C LYS A 151 -16.39 -8.40 -0.54
N ASN A 152 -15.71 -7.64 -1.41
CA ASN A 152 -15.96 -6.21 -1.59
C ASN A 152 -15.94 -5.43 -0.26
N LYS A 153 -15.04 -5.83 0.63
CA LYS A 153 -14.95 -5.31 1.99
C LYS A 153 -13.63 -4.60 2.22
N PHE A 154 -13.67 -3.49 2.95
CA PHE A 154 -12.46 -2.84 3.42
C PHE A 154 -12.58 -2.38 4.87
N ASN A 155 -11.43 -2.33 5.54
CA ASN A 155 -11.30 -1.81 6.88
C ASN A 155 -10.23 -0.73 6.93
N VAL A 156 -10.48 0.35 7.68
CA VAL A 156 -9.49 1.40 7.93
C VAL A 156 -9.13 1.39 9.39
N VAL A 157 -7.84 1.28 9.68
CA VAL A 157 -7.33 1.28 11.04
C VAL A 157 -6.63 2.60 11.33
N LEU A 158 -7.05 3.28 12.39
CA LEU A 158 -6.38 4.44 12.95
C LEU A 158 -5.84 4.07 14.33
N ALA A 159 -4.53 4.16 14.52
CA ALA A 159 -3.92 3.76 15.79
C ALA A 159 -2.84 4.73 16.28
N GLY A 160 -2.58 4.67 17.58
CA GLY A 160 -1.65 5.57 18.27
C GLY A 160 -2.04 5.82 19.72
N TYR A 161 -1.24 6.60 20.43
CA TYR A 161 -1.47 6.90 21.83
C TYR A 161 -2.50 8.01 21.99
N HIS A 162 -3.34 7.88 23.01
CA HIS A 162 -4.26 8.91 23.42
C HIS A 162 -3.50 10.12 23.91
N ARG A 163 -3.94 11.30 23.47
CA ARG A 163 -3.38 12.56 23.89
C ARG A 163 -4.50 13.57 24.09
N THR A 164 -4.66 14.06 25.30
CA THR A 164 -5.49 15.23 25.58
C THR A 164 -4.74 16.50 25.15
N PHE A 165 -5.50 17.48 24.66
CA PHE A 165 -4.94 18.73 24.14
C PHE A 165 -4.06 19.42 25.20
N GLY A 166 -2.82 19.76 24.85
CA GLY A 166 -1.87 20.42 25.75
C GLY A 166 -1.10 19.48 26.69
N HIS A 167 -1.42 18.19 26.76
CA HIS A 167 -0.76 17.23 27.67
C HIS A 167 0.19 16.27 26.95
N ARG A 168 0.97 15.49 27.71
CA ARG A 168 1.73 14.35 27.17
C ARG A 168 0.76 13.18 26.93
N PRO A 169 1.09 12.23 26.03
CA PRO A 169 0.34 10.98 25.91
C PRO A 169 0.25 10.30 27.27
N ASP A 170 -0.91 9.76 27.61
CA ASP A 170 -1.20 9.15 28.91
C ASP A 170 -0.84 7.65 28.99
N GLY A 171 -0.11 7.14 27.99
CA GLY A 171 0.26 5.72 27.86
C GLY A 171 -0.85 4.83 27.27
N THR A 172 -2.05 5.36 27.05
CA THR A 172 -3.17 4.61 26.51
C THR A 172 -3.04 4.46 24.99
N PHE A 173 -2.84 3.25 24.49
CA PHE A 173 -2.86 3.00 23.05
C PHE A 173 -4.29 2.77 22.56
N ILE A 174 -4.72 3.59 21.61
CA ILE A 174 -6.06 3.52 21.01
C ILE A 174 -5.92 2.98 19.59
N CYS A 175 -6.77 2.01 19.26
CA CYS A 175 -6.96 1.51 17.90
C CYS A 175 -8.43 1.68 17.53
N LEU A 176 -8.69 2.33 16.40
CA LEU A 176 -10.02 2.50 15.83
C LEU A 176 -10.06 1.75 14.51
N ILE A 177 -11.05 0.89 14.35
CA ILE A 177 -11.25 0.08 13.15
C ILE A 177 -12.57 0.48 12.53
N PHE A 178 -12.53 1.09 11.35
CA PHE A 178 -13.71 1.28 10.52
C PHE A 178 -13.97 0.00 9.74
N ASP A 179 -15.24 -0.37 9.64
CA ASP A 179 -15.70 -1.51 8.88
C ASP A 179 -16.71 -1.07 7.81
N SER A 180 -16.43 -1.42 6.54
CA SER A 180 -17.22 -0.96 5.39
C SER A 180 -18.66 -1.46 5.41
N ASP A 181 -18.89 -2.66 5.94
CA ASP A 181 -20.17 -3.37 5.93
C ASP A 181 -21.12 -2.78 6.97
N SER A 182 -20.63 -2.65 8.20
CA SER A 182 -21.39 -2.04 9.30
C SER A 182 -21.42 -0.52 9.24
N ASN A 183 -20.53 0.08 8.44
CA ASN A 183 -20.32 1.52 8.30
C ASN A 183 -20.05 2.23 9.64
N LYS A 184 -19.35 1.55 10.55
CA LYS A 184 -19.11 2.00 11.93
C LYS A 184 -17.64 1.90 12.30
N TRP A 185 -17.26 2.75 13.26
CA TRP A 185 -16.00 2.65 13.96
C TRP A 185 -16.15 1.77 15.19
N LYS A 186 -15.26 0.80 15.34
CA LYS A 186 -15.05 0.04 16.58
C LYS A 186 -13.78 0.54 17.25
N LYS A 187 -13.82 0.69 18.58
CA LYS A 187 -12.68 1.17 19.37
C LYS A 187 -12.12 0.05 20.23
N PHE A 188 -10.80 -0.02 20.26
CA PHE A 188 -10.01 -0.87 21.15
C PHE A 188 -9.03 0.01 21.92
N VAL A 189 -8.85 -0.34 23.18
CA VAL A 189 -7.89 0.32 24.07
C VAL A 189 -6.94 -0.75 24.57
N SER A 190 -5.64 -0.48 24.44
CA SER A 190 -4.57 -1.31 24.97
C SER A 190 -3.72 -0.49 25.92
N HIS A 191 -3.43 -1.05 27.09
CA HIS A 191 -2.53 -0.47 28.08
C HIS A 191 -1.10 -1.02 27.96
N ARG A 192 -0.78 -1.75 26.87
CA ARG A 192 0.56 -2.27 26.62
C ARG A 192 1.43 -1.17 26.04
N ASP A 193 2.35 -0.64 26.84
CA ASP A 193 3.08 0.60 26.53
C ASP A 193 4.29 0.37 25.58
N ASP A 194 4.93 -0.80 25.63
CA ASP A 194 6.35 -0.86 25.19
C ASP A 194 6.60 -1.14 23.69
N HIS A 195 5.55 -1.38 22.89
CA HIS A 195 5.70 -2.04 21.58
C HIS A 195 5.24 -1.20 20.39
N PHE A 196 4.47 -0.13 20.62
CA PHE A 196 3.80 0.64 19.56
C PHE A 196 4.39 2.04 19.33
N THR A 197 5.30 2.49 20.21
CA THR A 197 5.90 3.83 20.21
C THR A 197 6.81 4.13 19.03
N HIS A 198 7.32 3.08 18.36
CA HIS A 198 8.34 3.20 17.32
C HIS A 198 7.98 2.48 16.03
N MET A 199 6.73 2.42 15.57
CA MET A 199 6.45 1.76 14.28
C MET A 199 7.19 2.45 13.12
N ASN A 200 7.80 1.66 12.24
CA ASN A 200 8.54 2.18 11.09
C ASN A 200 7.59 2.95 10.15
N LYS A 201 8.10 3.99 9.48
CA LYS A 201 7.41 4.73 8.40
C LYS A 201 7.08 3.87 7.17
N ASN A 202 7.57 2.64 7.12
CA ASN A 202 7.26 1.69 6.08
C ASN A 202 5.74 1.47 5.96
N GLN A 203 5.31 1.13 4.74
CA GLN A 203 3.90 0.87 4.47
C GLN A 203 3.37 -0.29 5.31
N VAL A 204 2.15 -0.12 5.79
CA VAL A 204 1.40 -1.19 6.45
C VAL A 204 1.08 -2.27 5.43
N VAL A 205 1.37 -3.52 5.75
CA VAL A 205 1.12 -4.65 4.84
C VAL A 205 -0.12 -5.41 5.27
N PHE A 206 -1.10 -5.52 4.39
CA PHE A 206 -2.29 -6.35 4.60
C PHE A 206 -2.11 -7.70 3.89
N VAL A 207 -2.00 -8.77 4.67
CA VAL A 207 -1.85 -10.16 4.19
C VAL A 207 -2.57 -11.07 5.18
N ASN A 208 -3.21 -12.14 4.72
CA ASN A 208 -3.86 -13.16 5.56
C ASN A 208 -4.77 -12.60 6.66
N GLY A 209 -5.64 -11.64 6.31
CA GLY A 209 -6.62 -11.08 7.24
C GLY A 209 -6.05 -10.13 8.30
N ALA A 210 -4.73 -9.90 8.32
CA ALA A 210 -4.08 -9.06 9.32
C ALA A 210 -3.26 -7.91 8.69
N LEU A 211 -3.19 -6.81 9.42
CA LEU A 211 -2.31 -5.68 9.10
C LEU A 211 -0.99 -5.84 9.84
N HIS A 212 0.14 -5.61 9.16
CA HIS A 212 1.48 -5.86 9.67
C HIS A 212 2.33 -4.60 9.69
N TRP A 213 3.06 -4.40 10.78
CA TRP A 213 3.98 -3.30 10.99
C TRP A 213 5.32 -3.79 11.48
N LEU A 214 6.39 -3.24 10.91
CA LEU A 214 7.73 -3.44 11.44
C LEU A 214 7.92 -2.50 12.63
N THR A 215 8.38 -3.04 13.75
CA THR A 215 8.78 -2.22 14.89
C THR A 215 10.06 -1.44 14.58
N GLY A 216 10.27 -0.32 15.26
CA GLY A 216 11.39 0.59 14.96
C GLY A 216 12.73 0.02 15.41
N SER A 217 12.73 -0.81 16.43
CA SER A 217 13.86 -1.68 16.80
C SER A 217 14.11 -2.79 15.77
N CYS A 218 13.19 -3.01 14.83
CA CYS A 218 13.18 -4.12 13.88
C CYS A 218 13.23 -5.52 14.54
N SER A 219 12.90 -5.64 15.82
CA SER A 219 13.04 -6.89 16.58
C SER A 219 11.92 -7.91 16.34
N TYR A 220 10.73 -7.44 15.98
CA TYR A 220 9.57 -8.27 15.63
C TYR A 220 8.62 -7.48 14.73
N ILE A 221 7.68 -8.20 14.13
CA ILE A 221 6.56 -7.63 13.37
C ILE A 221 5.33 -7.64 14.29
N LEU A 222 4.63 -6.52 14.37
CA LEU A 222 3.32 -6.47 15.00
C LEU A 222 2.27 -6.76 13.94
N ALA A 223 1.36 -7.67 14.25
CA ALA A 223 0.21 -7.95 13.41
C ALA A 223 -1.09 -7.71 14.19
N LEU A 224 -2.02 -6.98 13.58
CA LEU A 224 -3.40 -6.82 14.05
C LEU A 224 -4.28 -7.71 13.20
N ASP A 225 -4.80 -8.76 13.82
CA ASP A 225 -5.82 -9.62 13.23
C ASP A 225 -7.16 -8.88 13.24
N LEU A 226 -7.79 -8.71 12.08
CA LEU A 226 -9.04 -7.96 11.94
C LEU A 226 -10.29 -8.82 12.16
N ASP A 227 -10.16 -10.14 12.13
CA ASP A 227 -11.29 -11.05 12.37
C ASP A 227 -11.51 -11.25 13.87
N TYR A 228 -10.41 -11.29 14.65
CA TYR A 228 -10.44 -11.50 16.09
C TYR A 228 -10.11 -10.24 16.91
N ASP A 229 -9.69 -9.15 16.27
CA ASP A 229 -9.28 -7.90 16.90
C ASP A 229 -8.14 -8.04 17.91
N VAL A 230 -7.20 -8.95 17.64
CA VAL A 230 -6.07 -9.24 18.53
C VAL A 230 -4.75 -8.82 17.92
N TRP A 231 -3.87 -8.31 18.79
CA TRP A 231 -2.49 -8.03 18.45
C TRP A 231 -1.62 -9.26 18.71
N ARG A 232 -0.80 -9.62 17.72
CA ARG A 232 0.21 -10.67 17.83
C ARG A 232 1.59 -10.15 17.43
N LYS A 233 2.61 -10.84 17.92
CA LYS A 233 4.01 -10.60 17.56
C LYS A 233 4.46 -11.75 16.68
N ILE A 234 5.11 -11.43 15.58
CA ILE A 234 5.68 -12.39 14.64
C ILE A 234 7.19 -12.16 14.64
N SER A 235 7.95 -13.25 14.76
CA SER A 235 9.41 -13.19 14.72
C SER A 235 9.92 -12.96 13.29
N LEU A 236 11.06 -12.26 13.18
CA LEU A 236 11.79 -12.15 11.92
C LEU A 236 12.58 -13.44 11.66
N PRO A 237 13.04 -13.68 10.41
CA PRO A 237 14.00 -14.76 10.14
C PRO A 237 15.30 -14.59 10.95
N ASP A 238 15.83 -15.69 11.49
CA ASP A 238 17.01 -15.69 12.36
C ASP A 238 18.28 -15.16 11.65
N GLU A 239 18.34 -15.27 10.31
CA GLU A 239 19.48 -14.78 9.53
C GLU A 239 19.48 -13.26 9.31
N VAL A 240 18.41 -12.56 9.71
CA VAL A 240 18.32 -11.10 9.59
C VAL A 240 19.22 -10.44 10.62
N SER A 241 20.37 -9.94 10.16
CA SER A 241 21.34 -9.25 11.01
C SER A 241 20.96 -7.79 11.34
N TYR A 242 21.03 -7.43 12.62
CA TYR A 242 20.67 -6.12 13.17
C TYR A 242 21.84 -5.10 13.20
N GLY A 243 22.83 -5.26 12.33
CA GLY A 243 24.02 -4.40 12.30
C GLY A 243 23.76 -2.96 11.85
N THR A 244 24.64 -2.04 12.24
CA THR A 244 24.61 -0.64 11.79
C THR A 244 24.69 -0.55 10.27
N GLY A 245 23.65 0.02 9.65
CA GLY A 245 23.56 0.24 8.20
C GLY A 245 22.58 -0.69 7.46
N ASN A 246 22.15 -1.80 8.08
CA ASN A 246 21.13 -2.66 7.49
C ASN A 246 19.73 -2.03 7.64
N ARG A 247 18.96 -2.00 6.56
CA ARG A 247 17.58 -1.50 6.55
C ARG A 247 16.62 -2.64 6.20
N VAL A 248 15.53 -2.75 6.95
CA VAL A 248 14.54 -3.82 6.81
C VAL A 248 13.19 -3.24 6.40
N TYR A 249 12.53 -3.90 5.46
CA TYR A 249 11.25 -3.49 4.87
C TYR A 249 10.28 -4.66 4.85
N LEU A 250 9.00 -4.38 5.09
CA LEU A 250 7.90 -5.33 4.92
C LEU A 250 7.14 -5.00 3.65
N LEU A 251 6.78 -6.02 2.88
CA LEU A 251 5.98 -5.90 1.67
C LEU A 251 4.98 -7.07 1.56
N ASP A 252 3.95 -6.89 0.74
CA ASP A 252 3.17 -7.99 0.17
C ASP A 252 3.92 -8.52 -1.07
N SER A 253 4.09 -9.84 -1.15
CA SER A 253 4.54 -10.55 -2.34
C SER A 253 3.55 -11.67 -2.68
N ASP A 254 2.72 -11.45 -3.70
CA ASP A 254 1.73 -12.42 -4.19
C ASP A 254 0.82 -13.02 -3.09
N GLY A 255 0.40 -12.18 -2.13
CA GLY A 255 -0.45 -12.60 -1.01
C GLY A 255 0.31 -13.23 0.15
N CYS A 256 1.65 -13.22 0.12
CA CYS A 256 2.50 -13.66 1.22
C CYS A 256 3.22 -12.47 1.86
N LEU A 257 3.51 -12.56 3.15
CA LEU A 257 4.30 -11.55 3.85
C LEU A 257 5.77 -11.68 3.42
N SER A 258 6.34 -10.58 2.94
CA SER A 258 7.72 -10.49 2.47
C SER A 258 8.54 -9.55 3.35
N LEU A 259 9.78 -9.94 3.58
CA LEU A 259 10.77 -9.14 4.29
C LEU A 259 11.97 -8.92 3.38
N ILE A 260 12.37 -7.66 3.21
CA ILE A 260 13.56 -7.30 2.44
C ILE A 260 14.58 -6.64 3.37
N GLN A 261 15.78 -7.20 3.43
CA GLN A 261 16.93 -6.58 4.11
C GLN A 261 17.88 -6.01 3.07
N ILE A 262 18.21 -4.73 3.19
CA ILE A 262 19.16 -4.03 2.33
C ILE A 262 20.39 -3.66 3.15
N SER A 263 21.54 -4.15 2.70
CA SER A 263 22.88 -3.76 3.14
C SER A 263 23.58 -2.94 2.04
N ASP A 264 24.82 -2.52 2.27
CA ASP A 264 25.60 -1.76 1.27
C ASP A 264 25.83 -2.50 -0.06
N ALA A 265 25.86 -3.83 -0.02
CA ALA A 265 26.21 -4.66 -1.16
C ALA A 265 25.11 -5.63 -1.61
N TRP A 266 24.19 -5.99 -0.71
CA TRP A 266 23.20 -7.05 -0.94
C TRP A 266 21.81 -6.63 -0.51
N MET A 267 20.84 -7.06 -1.29
CA MET A 267 19.42 -7.10 -0.93
C MET A 267 18.99 -8.56 -0.80
N ASN A 268 18.66 -8.96 0.43
CA ASN A 268 18.18 -10.30 0.76
C ASN A 268 16.65 -10.25 0.88
N ILE A 269 15.96 -11.24 0.31
CA ILE A 269 14.50 -11.26 0.23
C ILE A 269 14.01 -12.57 0.86
N TRP A 270 13.15 -12.46 1.86
CA TRP A 270 12.48 -13.57 2.51
C TRP A 270 10.98 -13.48 2.31
N VAL A 271 10.33 -14.63 2.13
CA VAL A 271 8.88 -14.73 2.05
C VAL A 271 8.40 -15.77 3.06
N MET A 272 7.39 -15.42 3.83
CA MET A 272 6.71 -16.32 4.76
C MET A 272 5.71 -17.17 3.96
N LYS A 273 6.06 -18.45 3.73
CA LYS A 273 5.20 -19.36 2.95
C LYS A 273 4.19 -20.12 3.81
N ASP A 274 4.52 -20.37 5.07
CA ASP A 274 3.61 -20.94 6.06
C ASP A 274 3.36 -19.88 7.12
N TYR A 275 2.22 -19.19 7.01
CA TYR A 275 1.88 -18.06 7.86
C TYR A 275 1.48 -18.48 9.27
N GLU A 276 0.84 -19.64 9.40
CA GLU A 276 0.42 -20.20 10.69
C GLU A 276 1.61 -20.67 11.51
N LYS A 277 2.60 -21.27 10.85
CA LYS A 277 3.85 -21.71 11.51
C LYS A 277 4.94 -20.64 11.52
N GLU A 278 4.67 -19.48 10.94
CA GLU A 278 5.61 -18.36 10.84
C GLU A 278 6.96 -18.73 10.19
N VAL A 279 6.93 -19.59 9.16
CA VAL A 279 8.14 -20.10 8.50
C VAL A 279 8.56 -19.23 7.33
N TRP A 280 9.75 -18.64 7.46
CA TRP A 280 10.39 -17.80 6.46
C TRP A 280 11.31 -18.59 5.53
N TYR A 281 11.34 -18.21 4.27
CA TYR A 281 12.27 -18.75 3.27
C TYR A 281 13.00 -17.61 2.57
N MET A 282 14.33 -17.64 2.53
CA MET A 282 15.10 -16.75 1.66
C MET A 282 14.86 -17.17 0.21
N VAL A 283 14.14 -16.34 -0.54
CA VAL A 283 13.77 -16.64 -1.93
C VAL A 283 14.79 -16.10 -2.93
N ASP A 284 15.50 -15.02 -2.56
CA ASP A 284 16.49 -14.43 -3.44
C ASP A 284 17.52 -13.57 -2.67
N ARG A 285 18.70 -13.44 -3.28
CA ARG A 285 19.80 -12.59 -2.82
C ARG A 285 20.39 -11.83 -4.00
N VAL A 286 20.19 -10.52 -4.00
CA VAL A 286 20.48 -9.63 -5.13
C VAL A 286 21.70 -8.77 -4.82
N SER A 287 22.69 -8.76 -5.72
CA SER A 287 23.83 -7.84 -5.64
C SER A 287 23.41 -6.42 -6.02
N LEU A 288 23.73 -5.45 -5.16
CA LEU A 288 23.43 -4.03 -5.36
C LEU A 288 24.58 -3.26 -6.00
N ARG A 289 25.65 -3.94 -6.43
CA ARG A 289 26.85 -3.31 -7.01
C ARG A 289 26.51 -2.40 -8.20
N CYS A 290 25.56 -2.80 -9.04
CA CYS A 290 25.11 -2.02 -10.20
C CYS A 290 24.47 -0.68 -9.84
N ILE A 291 23.95 -0.56 -8.62
CA ILE A 291 23.27 0.65 -8.12
C ILE A 291 23.90 1.17 -6.83
N ARG A 292 25.18 0.87 -6.58
CA ARG A 292 25.86 1.15 -5.30
C ARG A 292 25.72 2.60 -4.84
N GLY A 293 25.79 3.55 -5.77
CA GLY A 293 25.62 4.99 -5.48
C GLY A 293 24.21 5.39 -5.04
N LEU A 294 23.20 4.57 -5.32
CA LEU A 294 21.80 4.79 -4.94
C LEU A 294 21.41 4.06 -3.67
N VAL A 295 22.22 3.09 -3.21
CA VAL A 295 21.90 2.23 -2.07
C VAL A 295 21.51 3.02 -0.82
N PRO A 296 22.23 4.06 -0.36
CA PRO A 296 21.86 4.75 0.88
C PRO A 296 20.43 5.33 0.88
N GLY A 297 19.87 5.61 -0.30
CA GLY A 297 18.56 6.21 -0.47
C GLY A 297 17.50 5.32 -1.10
N ILE A 298 17.72 4.00 -1.22
CA ILE A 298 16.76 3.07 -1.83
C ILE A 298 15.76 2.48 -0.84
N PHE A 299 14.50 2.39 -1.25
CA PHE A 299 13.36 1.92 -0.46
C PHE A 299 12.46 1.02 -1.33
N PRO A 300 12.30 -0.27 -1.00
CA PRO A 300 11.31 -1.13 -1.66
C PRO A 300 9.89 -0.61 -1.41
N ILE A 301 9.06 -0.63 -2.45
CA ILE A 301 7.67 -0.14 -2.40
C ILE A 301 6.68 -1.26 -2.65
N ALA A 302 6.87 -2.01 -3.73
CA ALA A 302 5.97 -3.08 -4.16
C ALA A 302 6.77 -4.27 -4.67
N GLN A 303 6.25 -5.47 -4.47
CA GLN A 303 6.88 -6.72 -4.86
C GLN A 303 5.84 -7.69 -5.45
N THR A 304 6.28 -8.45 -6.45
CA THR A 304 5.68 -9.72 -6.87
C THR A 304 6.79 -10.74 -7.08
N GLY A 305 6.45 -11.99 -7.37
CA GLY A 305 7.40 -13.04 -7.74
C GLY A 305 8.19 -12.74 -9.03
N GLU A 306 7.80 -11.71 -9.80
CA GLU A 306 8.49 -11.34 -11.03
C GLU A 306 9.38 -10.10 -10.89
N CYS A 307 8.99 -9.12 -10.08
CA CYS A 307 9.74 -7.89 -9.94
C CYS A 307 9.57 -7.18 -8.60
N ILE A 308 10.47 -6.24 -8.33
CA ILE A 308 10.47 -5.38 -7.14
C ILE A 308 10.59 -3.94 -7.60
N PHE A 309 9.67 -3.10 -7.14
CA PHE A 309 9.73 -1.65 -7.31
C PHE A 309 10.46 -1.03 -6.13
N LEU A 310 11.42 -0.17 -6.43
CA LEU A 310 12.18 0.56 -5.43
C LEU A 310 12.21 2.06 -5.76
N ALA A 311 11.93 2.90 -4.76
CA ALA A 311 12.14 4.33 -4.86
C ALA A 311 13.53 4.70 -4.37
N THR A 312 14.13 5.66 -5.07
CA THR A 312 15.24 6.44 -4.56
C THR A 312 14.76 7.85 -4.22
N HIS A 313 15.67 8.77 -3.90
CA HIS A 313 15.31 10.17 -3.72
C HIS A 313 14.67 10.79 -4.98
N LYS A 314 15.04 10.33 -6.18
CA LYS A 314 14.65 10.98 -7.46
C LYS A 314 14.08 10.03 -8.50
N GLN A 315 14.26 8.72 -8.35
CA GLN A 315 13.92 7.72 -9.35
C GLN A 315 13.05 6.61 -8.77
N ILE A 316 12.31 5.95 -9.66
CA ILE A 316 11.69 4.65 -9.43
C ILE A 316 12.40 3.63 -10.32
N LEU A 317 12.92 2.60 -9.67
CA LEU A 317 13.58 1.48 -10.29
C LEU A 317 12.68 0.25 -10.19
N VAL A 318 12.77 -0.61 -11.20
CA VAL A 318 12.24 -1.96 -11.17
C VAL A 318 13.39 -2.93 -11.32
N TYR A 319 13.46 -3.89 -10.40
CA TYR A 319 14.33 -5.05 -10.52
C TYR A 319 13.49 -6.25 -10.97
N HIS A 320 13.82 -6.83 -12.13
CA HIS A 320 13.19 -8.07 -12.61
C HIS A 320 13.95 -9.28 -12.08
N GLN A 321 13.30 -10.11 -11.27
CA GLN A 321 13.95 -11.19 -10.52
C GLN A 321 14.48 -12.29 -11.46
N LYS A 322 13.69 -12.69 -12.46
CA LYS A 322 14.07 -13.76 -13.42
C LYS A 322 15.25 -13.38 -14.31
N SER A 323 15.22 -12.18 -14.89
CA SER A 323 16.25 -11.71 -15.81
C SER A 323 17.43 -11.03 -15.11
N ARG A 324 17.33 -10.74 -13.81
CA ARG A 324 18.35 -10.03 -13.01
C ARG A 324 18.65 -8.61 -13.54
N VAL A 325 17.68 -7.98 -14.21
CA VAL A 325 17.84 -6.67 -14.85
C VAL A 325 17.23 -5.56 -14.00
N TRP A 326 17.97 -4.45 -13.89
CA TRP A 326 17.49 -3.19 -13.35
C TRP A 326 16.98 -2.29 -14.47
N LYS A 327 15.82 -1.66 -14.26
CA LYS A 327 15.23 -0.71 -15.20
C LYS A 327 14.79 0.54 -14.46
N GLU A 328 15.16 1.71 -14.96
CA GLU A 328 14.57 2.97 -14.52
C GLU A 328 13.19 3.12 -15.17
N MET A 329 12.16 3.33 -14.34
CA MET A 329 10.79 3.48 -14.82
C MET A 329 10.32 4.93 -14.80
N TYR A 330 10.82 5.73 -13.85
CA TYR A 330 10.44 7.12 -13.69
C TYR A 330 11.54 7.89 -12.97
N SER A 331 11.71 9.17 -13.32
CA SER A 331 12.64 10.09 -12.66
C SER A 331 12.04 11.48 -12.60
N VAL A 332 12.13 12.13 -11.44
CA VAL A 332 11.62 13.49 -11.25
C VAL A 332 12.66 14.50 -11.69
N LYS A 333 12.27 15.36 -12.65
CA LYS A 333 13.16 16.38 -13.24
C LYS A 333 13.45 17.57 -12.33
N ASN A 334 12.50 17.91 -11.45
CA ASN A 334 12.64 19.02 -10.50
C ASN A 334 13.01 18.51 -9.11
N SER A 335 13.64 19.35 -8.29
CA SER A 335 13.92 19.02 -6.89
C SER A 335 12.60 18.84 -6.12
N ALA A 336 12.11 17.60 -6.05
CA ALA A 336 11.09 17.25 -5.06
C ALA A 336 11.64 17.66 -3.69
N SER A 337 10.87 18.43 -2.92
CA SER A 337 11.28 18.88 -1.58
C SER A 337 11.41 17.70 -0.61
N LEU A 338 10.76 16.57 -0.92
CA LEU A 338 10.82 15.33 -0.15
C LEU A 338 11.27 14.15 -1.04
N PRO A 339 12.06 13.21 -0.51
CA PRO A 339 12.39 11.96 -1.18
C PRO A 339 11.14 11.17 -1.61
N LEU A 340 11.15 10.57 -2.81
CA LEU A 340 9.97 9.87 -3.36
C LEU A 340 9.46 8.71 -2.50
N TRP A 341 10.32 8.09 -1.71
CA TRP A 341 9.91 6.99 -0.85
C TRP A 341 8.93 7.41 0.26
N PHE A 342 8.90 8.70 0.64
CA PHE A 342 7.87 9.22 1.56
C PHE A 342 6.51 9.38 0.90
N SER A 343 6.46 9.42 -0.43
CA SER A 343 5.26 9.71 -1.21
C SER A 343 4.89 8.59 -2.18
N ALA A 344 5.57 7.45 -2.11
CA ALA A 344 5.30 6.30 -2.94
C ALA A 344 4.45 5.26 -2.20
N TYR A 345 3.51 4.66 -2.90
CA TYR A 345 2.53 3.69 -2.41
C TYR A 345 2.45 2.49 -3.35
N ALA A 346 2.48 1.26 -2.81
CA ALA A 346 2.15 0.08 -3.60
C ALA A 346 0.72 0.20 -4.14
N PHE A 347 0.50 -0.13 -5.40
CA PHE A 347 -0.80 0.04 -6.04
C PHE A 347 -1.12 -1.10 -7.02
N ARG A 348 -2.40 -1.31 -7.27
CA ARG A 348 -2.93 -2.31 -8.21
C ARG A 348 -4.10 -1.72 -8.98
N SER A 349 -4.31 -2.24 -10.19
CA SER A 349 -5.37 -1.81 -11.09
C SER A 349 -6.60 -2.64 -10.74
N THR A 350 -7.24 -2.29 -9.63
CA THR A 350 -8.35 -3.09 -9.07
C THR A 350 -9.67 -2.39 -9.30
N ILE A 351 -10.68 -3.13 -9.75
CA ILE A 351 -12.06 -2.68 -9.80
C ILE A 351 -12.71 -3.11 -8.49
N PHE A 352 -13.16 -2.12 -7.72
CA PHE A 352 -13.89 -2.32 -6.48
C PHE A 352 -15.31 -1.80 -6.71
N PRO A 353 -16.31 -2.69 -6.88
CA PRO A 353 -17.70 -2.28 -7.07
C PRO A 353 -18.17 -1.34 -5.95
N SER A 354 -18.76 -0.21 -6.34
CA SER A 354 -19.53 0.61 -5.41
C SER A 354 -20.98 0.12 -5.48
N ASP A 355 -21.57 -0.20 -4.31
CA ASP A 355 -22.98 -0.58 -4.21
C ASP A 355 -23.93 0.60 -4.46
#